data_AF-A0A410RLF1-F1
#
_entry.id   AF-A0A410RLF1-F1
#
_cell.length_a   1.000
_cell.length_b   1.000
_cell.length_c   1.000
_cell.angle_alpha   90.00
_cell.angle_beta   90.00
_cell.angle_gamma   90.00
#
_symmetry.space_group_name_H-M   'P 1'
#
loop_
_entity.id
_entity.type
_entity.pdbx_description
1 polymer ?
#
loop_
_entity_poly.entity_id
_entity_poly.type
_entity_poly.pdbx_seq_one_letter_code
_entity_poly.pdbx_strand_id
1 'polypeptide(L)'
;MDVVLRPINDRFFHEQVLPFFTRAMGDASGALEALSNHLGDAQAFTLCQRLASSALPGGVGSVDSDGWMDLVDRLVFQPWREAPGGWEVGGSPGGYADEWDEALNLALMVEDPAYPYWDTKAARVVRDNFRRRPPGEQGLASLLAGQWDPFPEFPPDRVFVTQGRGEYAVRERFAFADWAWRPAKTVLHWQVNLPRKLERLLTREQERLKLPVLPERDEVLGYWTGKLPQPPPLSVLFSGLGPNAATWIRELGALTLHLRGAAQTKQGLAALVTRGTTVRL
;
A
#
# COMPACT_ATOMS: atom_id res chain seq x y z
N MET A 1 -6.65 12.35 -5.78
CA MET A 1 -5.85 11.14 -6.04
C MET A 1 -6.00 10.34 -4.78
N ASP A 2 -6.42 9.10 -4.90
CA ASP A 2 -6.74 8.29 -3.74
C ASP A 2 -5.69 7.19 -3.62
N VAL A 3 -5.48 6.70 -2.41
CA VAL A 3 -4.64 5.54 -2.15
C VAL A 3 -5.46 4.46 -1.50
N VAL A 4 -5.31 3.25 -1.99
CA VAL A 4 -5.90 2.04 -1.41
C VAL A 4 -4.78 1.17 -0.90
N LEU A 5 -4.85 0.79 0.37
CA LEU A 5 -3.92 -0.14 1.01
C LEU A 5 -4.68 -1.43 1.34
N ARG A 6 -4.26 -2.55 0.73
CA ARG A 6 -4.89 -3.86 0.91
C ARG A 6 -3.91 -4.84 1.58
N PRO A 7 -4.34 -5.60 2.60
CA PRO A 7 -3.64 -6.82 2.96
C PRO A 7 -3.78 -7.83 1.83
N ILE A 8 -2.67 -8.48 1.48
CA ILE A 8 -2.66 -9.48 0.42
C ILE A 8 -2.04 -10.79 0.90
N ASN A 9 -2.45 -11.89 0.27
CA ASN A 9 -1.88 -13.20 0.56
C ASN A 9 -0.44 -13.27 0.02
N ASP A 10 0.52 -13.21 0.92
CA ASP A 10 1.95 -13.14 0.60
C ASP A 10 2.42 -14.35 -0.21
N ARG A 11 1.90 -15.55 0.12
CA ARG A 11 2.21 -16.79 -0.57
C ARG A 11 1.68 -16.79 -2.01
N PHE A 12 0.40 -16.44 -2.20
CA PHE A 12 -0.16 -16.30 -3.55
C PHE A 12 0.63 -15.31 -4.39
N PHE A 13 0.99 -14.17 -3.81
CA PHE A 13 1.71 -13.13 -4.51
C PHE A 13 3.11 -13.60 -4.95
N HIS A 14 3.83 -14.28 -4.05
CA HIS A 14 5.15 -14.83 -4.32
C HIS A 14 5.14 -16.00 -5.30
N GLU A 15 4.21 -16.94 -5.15
CA GLU A 15 4.19 -18.19 -5.94
C GLU A 15 3.55 -18.00 -7.31
N GLN A 16 2.58 -17.07 -7.44
CA GLN A 16 1.76 -16.95 -8.65
C GLN A 16 1.95 -15.58 -9.33
N VAL A 17 1.78 -14.48 -8.59
CA VAL A 17 1.67 -13.14 -9.19
C VAL A 17 3.03 -12.61 -9.68
N LEU A 18 4.08 -12.66 -8.86
CA LEU A 18 5.40 -12.18 -9.25
C LEU A 18 5.97 -12.97 -10.45
N PRO A 19 5.96 -14.33 -10.46
CA PRO A 19 6.44 -15.10 -11.61
C PRO A 19 5.61 -14.85 -12.88
N PHE A 20 4.30 -14.69 -12.73
CA PHE A 20 3.41 -14.34 -13.84
C PHE A 20 3.83 -13.02 -14.49
N PHE A 21 4.04 -11.96 -13.71
CA PHE A 21 4.45 -10.66 -14.26
C PHE A 21 5.82 -10.70 -14.90
N THR A 22 6.80 -11.38 -14.30
CA THR A 22 8.13 -11.54 -14.90
C THR A 22 8.04 -12.24 -16.26
N ARG A 23 7.29 -13.35 -16.35
CA ARG A 23 7.12 -14.09 -17.61
C ARG A 23 6.35 -13.28 -18.66
N ALA A 24 5.29 -12.60 -18.24
CA ALA A 24 4.43 -11.84 -19.14
C ALA A 24 5.15 -10.69 -19.85
N MET A 25 6.31 -10.23 -19.34
CA MET A 25 7.13 -9.23 -20.03
C MET A 25 7.65 -9.70 -21.40
N GLY A 26 7.87 -11.02 -21.57
CA GLY A 26 8.37 -11.59 -22.82
C GLY A 26 7.39 -12.54 -23.53
N ASP A 27 6.55 -13.23 -22.75
CA ASP A 27 5.59 -14.24 -23.22
C ASP A 27 4.28 -14.10 -22.43
N ALA A 28 3.43 -13.16 -22.85
CA ALA A 28 2.15 -12.91 -22.18
C ALA A 28 1.19 -14.10 -22.32
N SER A 29 1.08 -14.69 -23.52
CA SER A 29 0.18 -15.84 -23.76
C SER A 29 0.54 -17.03 -22.89
N GLY A 30 1.82 -17.44 -22.89
CA GLY A 30 2.25 -18.57 -22.06
C GLY A 30 2.23 -18.26 -20.56
N ALA A 31 2.38 -17.00 -20.15
CA ALA A 31 2.17 -16.61 -18.76
C ALA A 31 0.70 -16.75 -18.32
N LEU A 32 -0.24 -16.33 -19.16
CA LEU A 32 -1.69 -16.45 -18.90
C LEU A 32 -2.13 -17.92 -18.83
N GLU A 33 -1.64 -18.75 -19.75
CA GLU A 33 -1.89 -20.20 -19.74
C GLU A 33 -1.35 -20.85 -18.47
N ALA A 34 -0.10 -20.54 -18.10
CA ALA A 34 0.52 -21.10 -16.89
C ALA A 34 -0.23 -20.67 -15.62
N LEU A 35 -0.58 -19.39 -15.49
CA LEU A 35 -1.33 -18.89 -14.34
C LEU A 35 -2.71 -19.56 -14.25
N SER A 36 -3.41 -19.74 -15.38
CA SER A 36 -4.75 -20.32 -15.40
C SER A 36 -4.83 -21.72 -14.79
N ASN A 37 -3.75 -22.51 -14.85
CA ASN A 37 -3.68 -23.86 -14.26
C ASN A 37 -3.68 -23.87 -12.73
N HIS A 38 -3.46 -22.72 -12.09
CA HIS A 38 -3.39 -22.57 -10.65
C HIS A 38 -4.60 -21.82 -10.06
N LEU A 39 -5.52 -21.34 -10.90
CA LEU A 39 -6.68 -20.55 -10.48
C LEU A 39 -7.94 -21.41 -10.36
N GLY A 40 -8.51 -21.45 -9.17
CA GLY A 40 -9.87 -21.92 -8.91
C GLY A 40 -10.93 -20.82 -9.05
N ASP A 41 -10.54 -19.54 -9.04
CA ASP A 41 -11.45 -18.42 -9.25
C ASP A 41 -11.94 -18.33 -10.70
N ALA A 42 -13.23 -18.55 -10.92
CA ALA A 42 -13.83 -18.60 -12.26
C ALA A 42 -13.67 -17.30 -13.06
N GLN A 43 -13.72 -16.13 -12.40
CA GLN A 43 -13.60 -14.85 -13.09
C GLN A 43 -12.17 -14.59 -13.57
N ALA A 44 -11.17 -14.79 -12.70
CA ALA A 44 -9.77 -14.66 -13.06
C ALA A 44 -9.37 -15.70 -14.13
N PHE A 45 -9.84 -16.94 -13.99
CA PHE A 45 -9.64 -17.99 -14.99
C PHE A 45 -10.20 -17.58 -16.36
N THR A 46 -11.44 -17.09 -16.40
CA THR A 46 -12.08 -16.63 -17.65
C THR A 46 -11.32 -15.45 -18.28
N LEU A 47 -10.85 -14.51 -17.46
CA LEU A 47 -10.01 -13.39 -17.93
C LEU A 47 -8.71 -13.90 -18.57
N CYS A 48 -8.02 -14.85 -17.92
CA CYS A 48 -6.82 -15.46 -18.49
C CYS A 48 -7.07 -16.13 -19.84
N GLN A 49 -8.13 -16.94 -19.96
CA GLN A 49 -8.48 -17.62 -21.21
C GLN A 49 -8.84 -16.63 -22.33
N ARG A 50 -9.63 -15.60 -22.01
CA ARG A 50 -10.01 -14.57 -22.97
C ARG A 50 -8.78 -13.83 -23.48
N LEU A 51 -7.91 -13.39 -22.58
CA LEU A 51 -6.69 -12.69 -22.96
C LEU A 51 -5.76 -13.57 -23.79
N ALA A 52 -5.52 -14.82 -23.36
CA ALA A 52 -4.65 -15.76 -24.06
C ALA A 52 -5.16 -16.06 -25.48
N SER A 53 -6.47 -16.23 -25.67
CA SER A 53 -7.03 -16.52 -27.01
C SER A 53 -6.93 -15.34 -27.98
N SER A 54 -6.82 -14.11 -27.46
CA SER A 54 -6.65 -12.88 -28.24
C SER A 54 -5.20 -12.39 -28.32
N ALA A 55 -4.27 -13.03 -27.60
CA ALA A 55 -2.90 -12.56 -27.47
C ALA A 55 -2.13 -12.68 -28.79
N LEU A 56 -1.43 -11.61 -29.15
CA LEU A 56 -0.41 -11.68 -30.20
C LEU A 56 0.92 -12.16 -29.59
N PRO A 57 1.84 -12.72 -30.39
CA PRO A 57 3.18 -13.04 -29.91
C PRO A 57 3.86 -11.83 -29.26
N GLY A 58 4.45 -12.02 -28.08
CA GLY A 58 5.18 -10.98 -27.35
C GLY A 58 4.77 -10.86 -25.89
N GLY A 59 5.12 -9.71 -25.29
CA GLY A 59 4.86 -9.41 -23.89
C GLY A 59 3.52 -8.70 -23.63
N VAL A 60 3.40 -8.02 -22.49
CA VAL A 60 2.17 -7.32 -22.05
C VAL A 60 1.60 -6.32 -23.07
N GLY A 61 2.43 -5.75 -23.94
CA GLY A 61 1.95 -4.86 -25.02
C GLY A 61 1.16 -5.59 -26.13
N SER A 62 1.15 -6.92 -26.12
CA SER A 62 0.51 -7.78 -27.13
C SER A 62 -0.85 -8.33 -26.71
N VAL A 63 -1.40 -7.90 -25.57
CA VAL A 63 -2.72 -8.30 -25.07
C VAL A 63 -3.68 -7.11 -24.97
N ASP A 64 -4.99 -7.40 -24.93
CA ASP A 64 -6.02 -6.39 -24.69
C ASP A 64 -5.77 -5.64 -23.38
N SER A 65 -5.64 -4.31 -23.46
CA SER A 65 -5.25 -3.48 -22.32
C SER A 65 -6.29 -3.49 -21.22
N ASP A 66 -7.57 -3.40 -21.57
CA ASP A 66 -8.64 -3.29 -20.57
C ASP A 66 -8.79 -4.61 -19.81
N GLY A 67 -8.81 -5.74 -20.53
CA GLY A 67 -8.82 -7.05 -19.91
C GLY A 67 -7.57 -7.34 -19.07
N TRP A 68 -6.39 -6.87 -19.50
CA TRP A 68 -5.16 -6.99 -18.73
C TRP A 68 -5.26 -6.20 -17.42
N MET A 69 -5.73 -4.96 -17.47
CA MET A 69 -5.91 -4.12 -16.28
C MET A 69 -6.91 -4.75 -15.30
N ASP A 70 -8.03 -5.28 -15.80
CA ASP A 70 -9.01 -6.01 -14.96
C ASP A 70 -8.40 -7.25 -14.28
N LEU A 71 -7.56 -8.00 -15.00
CA LEU A 71 -6.87 -9.16 -14.45
C LEU A 71 -5.87 -8.75 -13.38
N VAL A 72 -5.04 -7.74 -13.62
CA VAL A 72 -4.04 -7.28 -12.66
C VAL A 72 -4.70 -6.74 -11.40
N ASP A 73 -5.74 -5.92 -11.53
CA ASP A 73 -6.51 -5.43 -10.38
C ASP A 73 -7.02 -6.59 -9.52
N ARG A 74 -7.58 -7.61 -10.17
CA ARG A 74 -8.08 -8.82 -9.50
C ARG A 74 -6.98 -9.63 -8.82
N LEU A 75 -5.83 -9.81 -9.46
CA LEU A 75 -4.72 -10.60 -8.91
C LEU A 75 -4.07 -9.91 -7.72
N VAL A 76 -3.93 -8.59 -7.77
CA VAL A 76 -3.16 -7.83 -6.76
C VAL A 76 -4.04 -7.40 -5.59
N PHE A 77 -5.30 -7.00 -5.82
CA PHE A 77 -6.10 -6.30 -4.82
C PHE A 77 -7.30 -7.08 -4.27
N GLN A 78 -7.45 -8.37 -4.62
CA GLN A 78 -8.47 -9.26 -4.04
C GLN A 78 -7.89 -10.18 -2.94
N PRO A 79 -8.72 -10.60 -1.96
CA PRO A 79 -8.29 -11.48 -0.89
C PRO A 79 -8.21 -12.94 -1.37
N TRP A 80 -7.02 -13.36 -1.83
CA TRP A 80 -6.80 -14.73 -2.30
C TRP A 80 -6.60 -15.75 -1.17
N ARG A 81 -7.16 -16.95 -1.35
CA ARG A 81 -6.94 -18.11 -0.48
C ARG A 81 -6.75 -19.38 -1.32
N GLU A 82 -6.06 -20.35 -0.74
CA GLU A 82 -5.88 -21.66 -1.35
C GLU A 82 -7.14 -22.52 -1.11
N ALA A 83 -7.62 -23.17 -2.16
CA ALA A 83 -8.77 -24.08 -2.13
C ALA A 83 -8.45 -25.36 -2.94
N PRO A 84 -9.26 -26.44 -2.83
CA PRO A 84 -8.99 -27.70 -3.52
C PRO A 84 -8.88 -27.58 -5.05
N GLY A 85 -9.57 -26.60 -5.65
CA GLY A 85 -9.55 -26.32 -7.08
C GLY A 85 -8.44 -25.34 -7.52
N GLY A 86 -7.55 -24.94 -6.62
CA GLY A 86 -6.56 -23.89 -6.85
C GLY A 86 -6.85 -22.63 -6.04
N TRP A 87 -6.19 -21.53 -6.40
CA TRP A 87 -6.36 -20.25 -5.73
C TRP A 87 -7.70 -19.63 -6.08
N GLU A 88 -8.44 -19.17 -5.07
CA GLU A 88 -9.72 -18.50 -5.24
C GLU A 88 -9.81 -17.19 -4.45
N VAL A 89 -10.67 -16.28 -4.90
CA VAL A 89 -10.98 -15.07 -4.13
C VAL A 89 -11.94 -15.45 -3.00
N GLY A 90 -11.58 -15.12 -1.77
CA GLY A 90 -12.38 -15.45 -0.59
C GLY A 90 -12.36 -14.36 0.47
N GLY A 91 -13.50 -14.16 1.13
CA GLY A 91 -13.67 -13.14 2.17
C GLY A 91 -14.06 -11.77 1.61
N SER A 92 -14.26 -10.81 2.52
CA SER A 92 -14.56 -9.43 2.15
C SER A 92 -13.27 -8.66 1.86
N PRO A 93 -13.23 -7.80 0.83
CA PRO A 93 -12.09 -6.92 0.58
C PRO A 93 -11.90 -5.95 1.77
N GLY A 94 -11.01 -6.30 2.70
CA GLY A 94 -10.55 -5.40 3.75
C GLY A 94 -9.49 -4.44 3.23
N GLY A 95 -9.39 -3.23 3.79
CA GLY A 95 -8.37 -2.27 3.38
C GLY A 95 -8.65 -0.85 3.81
N TYR A 96 -7.64 0.00 3.65
CA TYR A 96 -7.74 1.45 3.84
C TYR A 96 -7.92 2.12 2.47
N ALA A 97 -8.75 3.15 2.39
CA ALA A 97 -8.90 3.96 1.19
C ALA A 97 -9.14 5.42 1.60
N ASP A 98 -8.31 6.35 1.12
CA ASP A 98 -8.40 7.76 1.45
C ASP A 98 -7.62 8.63 0.44
N GLU A 99 -7.64 9.95 0.61
CA GLU A 99 -6.81 10.87 -0.16
C GLU A 99 -5.32 10.54 0.00
N TRP A 100 -4.63 10.37 -1.13
CA TRP A 100 -3.21 10.01 -1.14
C TRP A 100 -2.33 11.05 -0.41
N ASP A 101 -2.62 12.34 -0.56
CA ASP A 101 -1.83 13.41 0.07
C ASP A 101 -1.95 13.37 1.61
N GLU A 102 -3.13 13.09 2.15
CA GLU A 102 -3.36 12.98 3.59
C GLU A 102 -2.78 11.68 4.15
N ALA A 103 -3.03 10.55 3.49
CA ALA A 103 -2.46 9.26 3.89
C ALA A 103 -0.92 9.30 3.90
N LEU A 104 -0.30 9.90 2.87
CA LEU A 104 1.15 10.10 2.82
C LEU A 104 1.62 11.07 3.91
N ASN A 105 0.88 12.15 4.18
CA ASN A 105 1.19 13.09 5.25
C ASN A 105 1.28 12.37 6.61
N LEU A 106 0.27 11.56 6.94
CA LEU A 106 0.22 10.79 8.19
C LEU A 106 1.32 9.73 8.26
N ALA A 107 1.60 9.02 7.16
CA ALA A 107 2.70 8.07 7.12
C ALA A 107 4.06 8.75 7.36
N LEU A 108 4.30 9.91 6.73
CA LEU A 108 5.55 10.68 6.92
C LEU A 108 5.70 11.23 8.34
N MET A 109 4.61 11.63 9.01
CA MET A 109 4.64 12.04 10.42
C MET A 109 5.25 10.96 11.32
N VAL A 110 4.91 9.70 11.05
CA VAL A 110 5.38 8.54 11.83
C VAL A 110 6.79 8.12 11.39
N GLU A 111 7.02 8.05 10.09
CA GLU A 111 8.22 7.46 9.49
C GLU A 111 9.44 8.37 9.58
N ASP A 112 9.28 9.68 9.32
CA ASP A 112 10.37 10.63 9.21
C ASP A 112 10.38 11.65 10.39
N PRO A 113 11.38 11.59 11.29
CA PRO A 113 11.57 12.55 12.37
C PRO A 113 11.80 14.00 11.92
N ALA A 114 12.26 14.22 10.69
CA ALA A 114 12.51 15.54 10.13
C ALA A 114 11.31 16.09 9.33
N TYR A 115 10.27 15.28 9.11
CA TYR A 115 9.11 15.71 8.32
C TYR A 115 8.37 16.89 8.96
N PRO A 116 8.22 18.04 8.27
CA PRO A 116 7.72 19.28 8.85
C PRO A 116 6.18 19.36 8.79
N TYR A 117 5.48 18.40 9.40
CA TYR A 117 4.01 18.27 9.30
C TYR A 117 3.23 19.49 9.83
N TRP A 118 3.84 20.33 10.67
CA TRP A 118 3.25 21.58 11.19
C TRP A 118 3.31 22.74 10.19
N ASP A 119 4.14 22.65 9.15
CA ASP A 119 4.28 23.65 8.09
C ASP A 119 3.68 23.09 6.81
N THR A 120 2.45 23.49 6.49
CA THR A 120 1.71 23.02 5.32
C THR A 120 2.48 23.21 4.01
N LYS A 121 3.24 24.31 3.88
CA LYS A 121 3.98 24.62 2.65
C LYS A 121 5.21 23.71 2.54
N ALA A 122 6.00 23.59 3.61
CA ALA A 122 7.16 22.72 3.62
C ALA A 122 6.77 21.23 3.48
N ALA A 123 5.72 20.79 4.18
CA ALA A 123 5.19 19.44 4.11
C ALA A 123 4.73 19.08 2.69
N ARG A 124 4.06 20.02 2.01
CA ARG A 124 3.65 19.84 0.61
C ARG A 124 4.84 19.65 -0.33
N VAL A 125 5.92 20.41 -0.16
CA VAL A 125 7.14 20.25 -0.98
C VAL A 125 7.71 18.84 -0.84
N VAL A 126 7.75 18.31 0.39
CA VAL A 126 8.21 16.92 0.62
C VAL A 126 7.29 15.93 -0.10
N ARG A 127 5.97 16.04 0.05
CA ARG A 127 5.01 15.13 -0.63
C ARG A 127 5.07 15.23 -2.15
N ASP A 128 5.25 16.42 -2.71
CA ASP A 128 5.42 16.60 -4.15
C ASP A 128 6.72 15.93 -4.67
N ASN A 129 7.78 15.89 -3.86
CA ASN A 129 8.99 15.11 -4.20
C ASN A 129 8.69 13.60 -4.19
N PHE A 130 7.98 13.11 -3.17
CA PHE A 130 7.52 11.72 -3.12
C PHE A 130 6.65 11.33 -4.32
N ARG A 131 5.81 12.24 -4.80
CA ARG A 131 4.97 12.02 -5.99
C ARG A 131 5.80 11.79 -7.26
N ARG A 132 7.00 12.35 -7.33
CA ARG A 132 7.90 12.28 -8.49
C ARG A 132 8.91 11.15 -8.40
N ARG A 133 9.60 11.05 -7.26
CA ARG A 133 10.63 10.05 -6.99
C ARG A 133 10.80 9.92 -5.48
N PRO A 134 10.24 8.89 -4.84
CA PRO A 134 10.40 8.65 -3.41
C PRO A 134 11.89 8.58 -3.02
N PRO A 135 12.32 9.29 -1.95
CA PRO A 135 13.73 9.44 -1.57
C PRO A 135 14.38 8.18 -0.96
N GLY A 136 13.70 7.04 -0.95
CA GLY A 136 14.21 5.77 -0.42
C GLY A 136 13.26 5.09 0.57
N GLU A 137 13.75 4.04 1.21
CA GLU A 137 12.97 3.24 2.16
C GLU A 137 12.53 4.09 3.38
N GLN A 138 11.23 4.35 3.46
CA GLN A 138 10.59 5.09 4.55
C GLN A 138 9.32 4.39 5.01
N GLY A 139 9.45 3.09 5.30
CA GLY A 139 8.35 2.28 5.81
C GLY A 139 7.07 2.42 4.98
N LEU A 140 5.95 2.67 5.67
CA LEU A 140 4.64 2.83 5.04
C LEU A 140 4.60 3.99 4.02
N ALA A 141 5.32 5.09 4.25
CA ALA A 141 5.33 6.23 3.34
C ALA A 141 5.89 5.85 1.96
N SER A 142 6.96 5.04 1.93
CA SER A 142 7.52 4.54 0.66
C SER A 142 6.57 3.62 -0.10
N LEU A 143 5.81 2.77 0.61
CA LEU A 143 4.78 1.92 0.02
C LEU A 143 3.64 2.75 -0.57
N LEU A 144 3.08 3.71 0.18
CA LEU A 144 1.99 4.58 -0.29
C LEU A 144 2.42 5.45 -1.48
N ALA A 145 3.70 5.83 -1.54
CA ALA A 145 4.24 6.56 -2.67
C ALA A 145 4.51 5.68 -3.90
N GLY A 146 4.31 4.36 -3.81
CA GLY A 146 4.46 3.43 -4.93
C GLY A 146 5.89 2.95 -5.15
N GLN A 147 6.80 3.15 -4.19
CA GLN A 147 8.15 2.62 -4.28
C GLN A 147 8.14 1.10 -4.07
N TRP A 148 8.81 0.37 -4.93
CA TRP A 148 9.01 -1.06 -4.79
C TRP A 148 10.24 -1.39 -3.95
N ASP A 149 10.04 -2.29 -3.00
CA ASP A 149 11.07 -2.93 -2.20
C ASP A 149 10.48 -4.26 -1.67
N PRO A 150 10.99 -5.43 -2.06
CA PRO A 150 12.18 -5.66 -2.89
C PRO A 150 12.04 -5.15 -4.33
N PHE A 151 13.18 -4.86 -4.96
CA PHE A 151 13.24 -4.47 -6.37
C PHE A 151 12.68 -5.59 -7.27
N PRO A 152 11.69 -5.31 -8.13
CA PRO A 152 11.03 -6.33 -8.95
C PRO A 152 11.86 -6.68 -10.18
N GLU A 153 11.73 -7.92 -10.65
CA GLU A 153 12.36 -8.41 -11.88
C GLU A 153 11.64 -7.96 -13.16
N PHE A 154 10.55 -7.22 -13.01
CA PHE A 154 9.75 -6.63 -14.07
C PHE A 154 9.55 -5.12 -13.82
N PRO A 155 9.33 -4.31 -14.87
CA PRO A 155 8.94 -2.91 -14.74
C PRO A 155 7.48 -2.76 -14.24
N PRO A 156 7.24 -2.40 -12.96
CA PRO A 156 5.89 -2.37 -12.40
C PRO A 156 5.00 -1.29 -13.04
N ASP A 157 5.61 -0.23 -13.54
CA ASP A 157 5.01 0.87 -14.29
C ASP A 157 4.58 0.48 -15.71
N ARG A 158 4.97 -0.70 -16.21
CA ARG A 158 4.45 -1.27 -17.46
C ARG A 158 3.43 -2.37 -17.24
N VAL A 159 3.46 -2.99 -16.06
CA VAL A 159 2.50 -4.03 -15.66
C VAL A 159 1.14 -3.42 -15.35
N PHE A 160 1.11 -2.31 -14.59
CA PHE A 160 -0.15 -1.73 -14.13
C PHE A 160 -0.01 -0.22 -13.90
N VAL A 161 -0.90 0.54 -14.52
CA VAL A 161 -0.85 2.01 -14.53
C VAL A 161 -2.23 2.60 -14.38
N THR A 162 -2.40 3.54 -13.46
CA THR A 162 -3.69 4.21 -13.20
C THR A 162 -3.59 5.73 -13.34
N GLN A 163 -2.46 6.32 -12.95
CA GLN A 163 -2.16 7.75 -13.06
C GLN A 163 -1.18 8.04 -14.18
N GLY A 164 -0.34 7.07 -14.53
CA GLY A 164 0.81 7.27 -15.42
C GLY A 164 2.09 7.60 -14.66
N ARG A 165 2.19 7.30 -13.36
CA ARG A 165 3.42 7.52 -12.59
C ARG A 165 4.26 6.24 -12.58
N GLY A 166 5.55 6.38 -12.87
CA GLY A 166 6.48 5.29 -12.70
C GLY A 166 7.89 5.60 -13.18
N GLU A 167 8.82 4.81 -12.68
CA GLU A 167 10.19 4.73 -13.14
C GLU A 167 10.73 3.34 -12.80
N TYR A 168 11.47 2.77 -13.75
CA TYR A 168 12.16 1.50 -13.56
C TYR A 168 13.63 1.63 -13.95
N ALA A 169 14.46 1.89 -12.96
CA ALA A 169 15.90 2.14 -13.11
C ALA A 169 16.71 0.94 -12.58
N VAL A 170 16.93 -0.06 -13.45
CA VAL A 170 17.63 -1.31 -13.12
C VAL A 170 19.02 -1.08 -12.52
N ARG A 171 19.79 -0.15 -13.07
CA ARG A 171 21.17 0.15 -12.61
C ARG A 171 21.20 0.67 -11.18
N GLU A 172 20.17 1.41 -10.78
CA GLU A 172 20.03 1.97 -9.45
C GLU A 172 19.27 1.04 -8.49
N ARG A 173 18.77 -0.10 -9.00
CA ARG A 173 17.82 -0.98 -8.32
C ARG A 173 16.65 -0.21 -7.71
N PHE A 174 16.16 0.76 -8.49
CA PHE A 174 15.08 1.65 -8.08
C PHE A 174 13.88 1.46 -8.99
N ALA A 175 12.72 1.23 -8.37
CA ALA A 175 11.46 1.08 -9.07
C ALA A 175 10.37 1.82 -8.28
N PHE A 176 9.56 2.60 -8.98
CA PHE A 176 8.30 3.11 -8.46
C PHE A 176 7.22 3.03 -9.53
N ALA A 177 5.96 2.89 -9.11
CA ALA A 177 4.81 2.88 -9.99
C ALA A 177 3.57 3.41 -9.27
N ASP A 178 2.43 3.42 -9.93
CA ASP A 178 1.15 3.72 -9.28
C ASP A 178 0.72 2.70 -8.23
N TRP A 179 1.44 1.60 -8.12
CA TRP A 179 1.20 0.56 -7.14
C TRP A 179 2.52 0.01 -6.64
N ALA A 180 2.50 -0.56 -5.44
CA ALA A 180 3.63 -1.24 -4.85
C ALA A 180 3.18 -2.32 -3.88
N TRP A 181 4.09 -3.21 -3.54
CA TRP A 181 3.87 -4.28 -2.59
C TRP A 181 5.03 -4.39 -1.59
N ARG A 182 4.72 -4.90 -0.40
CA ARG A 182 5.67 -5.26 0.65
C ARG A 182 5.39 -6.66 1.18
N PRO A 183 6.42 -7.51 1.32
CA PRO A 183 6.26 -8.86 1.82
C PRO A 183 5.87 -8.87 3.30
N ALA A 184 5.21 -9.95 3.73
CA ALA A 184 4.74 -10.11 5.11
C ALA A 184 5.84 -9.93 6.15
N LYS A 185 7.08 -10.35 5.84
CA LYS A 185 8.25 -10.15 6.71
C LYS A 185 8.56 -8.67 6.96
N THR A 186 8.47 -7.84 5.92
CA THR A 186 8.70 -6.39 6.02
C THR A 186 7.55 -5.72 6.78
N VAL A 187 6.31 -6.12 6.50
CA VAL A 187 5.11 -5.66 7.21
C VAL A 187 5.21 -5.95 8.71
N LEU A 188 5.64 -7.17 9.08
CA LEU A 188 5.89 -7.55 10.47
C LEU A 188 6.98 -6.70 11.11
N HIS A 189 8.10 -6.46 10.41
CA HIS A 189 9.17 -5.60 10.91
C HIS A 189 8.68 -4.17 11.18
N TRP A 190 7.84 -3.62 10.29
CA TRP A 190 7.23 -2.31 10.49
C TRP A 190 6.31 -2.30 11.71
N GLN A 191 5.46 -3.32 11.86
CA GLN A 191 4.56 -3.43 13.02
C GLN A 191 5.32 -3.50 14.34
N VAL A 192 6.43 -4.24 14.42
CA VAL A 192 7.26 -4.34 15.63
C VAL A 192 7.86 -2.98 16.02
N ASN A 193 8.24 -2.16 15.04
CA ASN A 193 8.82 -0.85 15.27
C ASN A 193 7.79 0.27 15.46
N LEU A 194 6.53 0.03 15.10
CA LEU A 194 5.48 1.03 15.07
C LEU A 194 5.25 1.72 16.43
N PRO A 195 5.15 1.01 17.59
CA PRO A 195 4.92 1.67 18.87
C PRO A 195 5.99 2.73 19.20
N ARG A 196 7.27 2.40 18.97
CA ARG A 196 8.39 3.34 19.16
C ARG A 196 8.28 4.57 18.26
N LYS A 197 7.85 4.41 17.01
CA LYS A 197 7.68 5.54 16.08
C LYS A 197 6.52 6.44 16.49
N LEU A 198 5.42 5.87 16.97
CA LEU A 198 4.25 6.60 17.47
C LEU A 198 4.58 7.37 18.76
N GLU A 199 5.29 6.74 19.70
CA GLU A 199 5.78 7.40 20.92
C GLU A 199 6.68 8.59 20.58
N ARG A 200 7.58 8.41 19.61
CA ARG A 200 8.45 9.48 19.12
C ARG A 200 7.65 10.63 18.49
N LEU A 201 6.60 10.34 17.72
CA LEU A 201 5.71 11.37 17.18
C LEU A 201 5.07 12.19 18.30
N LEU A 202 4.53 11.54 19.33
CA LEU A 202 3.95 12.23 20.49
C LEU A 202 5.02 13.05 21.25
N THR A 203 6.22 12.52 21.44
CA THR A 203 7.31 13.29 22.06
C THR A 203 7.67 14.53 21.24
N ARG A 204 7.75 14.41 19.90
CA ARG A 204 7.98 15.57 19.01
C ARG A 204 6.89 16.63 19.17
N GLU A 205 5.64 16.23 19.28
CA GLU A 205 4.53 17.18 19.51
C GLU A 205 4.62 17.86 20.87
N GLN A 206 4.94 17.11 21.92
CA GLN A 206 5.12 17.64 23.26
C GLN A 206 6.20 18.74 23.27
N GLU A 207 7.35 18.47 22.64
CA GLU A 207 8.45 19.41 22.50
C GLU A 207 8.06 20.64 21.68
N ARG A 208 7.39 20.43 20.54
CA ARG A 208 6.95 21.50 19.63
C ARG A 208 6.03 22.51 20.33
N LEU A 209 5.16 22.02 21.20
CA LEU A 209 4.19 22.82 21.94
C LEU A 209 4.73 23.36 23.26
N LYS A 210 5.95 22.95 23.63
CA LYS A 210 6.59 23.31 24.91
C LYS A 210 5.72 22.92 26.11
N LEU A 211 5.07 21.77 26.03
CA LEU A 211 4.22 21.27 27.11
C LEU A 211 5.01 20.36 28.06
N PRO A 212 4.77 20.44 29.38
CA PRO A 212 5.40 19.52 30.33
C PRO A 212 4.92 18.08 30.12
N VAL A 213 3.64 17.90 29.74
CA VAL A 213 3.01 16.62 29.41
C VAL A 213 1.95 16.89 28.33
N LEU A 214 1.80 15.97 27.37
CA LEU A 214 0.67 15.97 26.46
C LEU A 214 -0.57 15.39 27.16
N PRO A 215 -1.68 16.13 27.23
CA PRO A 215 -2.98 15.57 27.62
C PRO A 215 -3.31 14.34 26.77
N GLU A 216 -4.04 13.36 27.31
CA GLU A 216 -4.52 12.16 26.61
C GLU A 216 -3.45 11.33 25.82
N ARG A 217 -2.16 11.52 26.12
CA ARG A 217 -1.03 10.88 25.42
C ARG A 217 -1.18 9.36 25.40
N ASP A 218 -1.48 8.77 26.54
CA ASP A 218 -1.54 7.32 26.72
C ASP A 218 -2.76 6.73 26.03
N GLU A 219 -3.88 7.45 26.00
CA GLU A 219 -5.09 7.05 25.31
C GLU A 219 -4.92 7.12 23.79
N VAL A 220 -4.29 8.17 23.26
CA VAL A 220 -3.99 8.28 21.83
C VAL A 220 -3.02 7.19 21.40
N LEU A 221 -1.93 6.98 22.15
CA LEU A 221 -1.00 5.89 21.89
C LEU A 221 -1.69 4.53 22.01
N GLY A 222 -2.56 4.36 23.00
CA GLY A 222 -3.37 3.15 23.19
C GLY A 222 -4.25 2.84 21.98
N TYR A 223 -4.90 3.85 21.41
CA TYR A 223 -5.69 3.72 20.20
C TYR A 223 -4.82 3.35 18.98
N TRP A 224 -3.74 4.10 18.71
CA TRP A 224 -2.84 3.82 17.59
C TRP A 224 -2.06 2.51 17.70
N THR A 225 -1.95 1.94 18.90
CA THR A 225 -1.34 0.61 19.11
C THR A 225 -2.37 -0.52 19.16
N GLY A 226 -3.67 -0.19 19.11
CA GLY A 226 -4.77 -1.15 19.16
C GLY A 226 -5.08 -1.68 20.57
N LYS A 227 -4.53 -1.07 21.62
CA LYS A 227 -4.90 -1.37 23.02
C LYS A 227 -6.29 -0.81 23.36
N LEU A 228 -6.68 0.29 22.71
CA LEU A 228 -8.02 0.88 22.83
C LEU A 228 -8.76 0.76 21.50
N PRO A 229 -10.06 0.42 21.50
CA PRO A 229 -10.83 0.18 20.28
C PRO A 229 -11.33 1.48 19.61
N GLN A 230 -11.39 2.58 20.36
CA GLN A 230 -11.95 3.86 19.91
C GLN A 230 -10.96 4.99 20.18
N PRO A 231 -10.95 6.04 19.33
CA PRO A 231 -10.14 7.23 19.58
C PRO A 231 -10.63 7.94 20.86
N PRO A 232 -9.73 8.50 21.67
CA PRO A 232 -10.13 9.23 22.87
C PRO A 232 -10.89 10.52 22.51
N PRO A 233 -11.84 10.95 23.36
CA PRO A 233 -12.42 12.29 23.25
C PRO A 233 -11.32 13.30 23.55
N LEU A 234 -10.97 14.13 22.57
CA LEU A 234 -9.92 15.13 22.75
C LEU A 234 -10.45 16.29 23.58
N SER A 235 -9.74 16.63 24.65
CA SER A 235 -9.90 17.94 25.27
C SER A 235 -9.36 19.01 24.29
N VAL A 236 -9.84 20.25 24.41
CA VAL A 236 -9.41 21.39 23.55
C VAL A 236 -7.88 21.61 23.57
N LEU A 237 -7.19 20.98 24.54
CA LEU A 237 -5.74 21.03 24.75
C LEU A 237 -4.93 19.98 23.96
N PHE A 238 -5.56 18.97 23.33
CA PHE A 238 -4.87 18.12 22.32
C PHE A 238 -4.71 18.85 20.95
N SER A 239 -5.07 20.15 20.87
CA SER A 239 -4.84 21.02 19.71
C SER A 239 -3.35 21.22 19.36
N GLY A 240 -2.49 20.52 20.08
CA GLY A 240 -1.14 20.22 19.73
C GLY A 240 -0.89 19.63 18.35
N LEU A 241 -1.89 19.10 17.64
CA LEU A 241 -1.78 18.67 16.23
C LEU A 241 -2.39 19.71 15.26
N GLY A 242 -2.78 20.89 15.77
CA GLY A 242 -3.53 21.90 15.02
C GLY A 242 -5.04 21.59 14.93
N PRO A 243 -5.78 22.34 14.10
CA PRO A 243 -7.24 22.20 13.97
C PRO A 243 -7.69 20.82 13.45
N ASN A 244 -6.79 20.05 12.85
CA ASN A 244 -7.08 18.73 12.28
C ASN A 244 -6.73 17.56 13.22
N ALA A 245 -6.40 17.83 14.49
CA ALA A 245 -5.96 16.84 15.47
C ALA A 245 -6.86 15.60 15.53
N ALA A 246 -8.17 15.80 15.63
CA ALA A 246 -9.14 14.71 15.72
C ALA A 246 -9.14 13.82 14.47
N THR A 247 -9.03 14.43 13.29
CA THR A 247 -8.94 13.72 12.01
C THR A 247 -7.65 12.92 11.94
N TRP A 248 -6.51 13.54 12.24
CA TRP A 248 -5.21 12.86 12.20
C TRP A 248 -5.13 11.67 13.16
N ILE A 249 -5.65 11.83 14.37
CA ILE A 249 -5.67 10.72 15.34
C ILE A 249 -6.50 9.57 14.80
N ARG A 250 -7.69 9.84 14.25
CA ARG A 250 -8.57 8.82 13.68
C ARG A 250 -7.92 8.13 12.47
N GLU A 251 -7.45 8.90 11.50
CA GLU A 251 -6.92 8.35 10.25
C GLU A 251 -5.59 7.63 10.46
N LEU A 252 -4.71 8.13 11.34
CA LEU A 252 -3.52 7.38 11.72
C LEU A 252 -3.89 6.09 12.48
N GLY A 253 -4.94 6.11 13.29
CA GLY A 253 -5.51 4.91 13.91
C GLY A 253 -5.97 3.88 12.89
N ALA A 254 -6.65 4.32 11.83
CA ALA A 254 -7.08 3.48 10.72
C ALA A 254 -5.88 2.89 9.96
N LEU A 255 -4.91 3.72 9.52
CA LEU A 255 -3.70 3.28 8.84
C LEU A 255 -2.92 2.24 9.66
N THR A 256 -2.70 2.53 10.93
CA THR A 256 -1.99 1.61 11.83
C THR A 256 -2.76 0.33 12.10
N LEU A 257 -4.10 0.37 12.13
CA LEU A 257 -4.94 -0.82 12.24
C LEU A 257 -4.72 -1.78 11.07
N HIS A 258 -4.66 -1.28 9.83
CA HIS A 258 -4.42 -2.12 8.66
C HIS A 258 -3.01 -2.73 8.67
N LEU A 259 -2.00 -1.96 9.08
CA LEU A 259 -0.64 -2.48 9.26
C LEU A 259 -0.58 -3.59 10.31
N ARG A 260 -1.21 -3.37 11.48
CA ARG A 260 -1.26 -4.36 12.56
C ARG A 260 -2.03 -5.61 12.14
N GLY A 261 -3.19 -5.43 11.50
CA GLY A 261 -4.04 -6.52 11.02
C GLY A 261 -3.27 -7.42 10.04
N ALA A 262 -2.63 -6.83 9.03
CA ALA A 262 -1.81 -7.57 8.07
C ALA A 262 -0.64 -8.31 8.73
N ALA A 263 0.05 -7.68 9.70
CA ALA A 263 1.13 -8.34 10.43
C ALA A 263 0.62 -9.53 11.28
N GLN A 264 -0.51 -9.38 11.97
CA GLN A 264 -1.11 -10.45 12.79
C GLN A 264 -1.55 -11.66 11.94
N THR A 265 -2.05 -11.42 10.74
CA THR A 265 -2.46 -12.46 9.78
C THR A 265 -1.31 -12.94 8.89
N LYS A 266 -0.08 -12.45 9.09
CA LYS A 266 1.12 -12.78 8.29
C LYS A 266 0.93 -12.51 6.79
N GLN A 267 0.24 -11.42 6.48
CA GLN A 267 -0.05 -10.98 5.11
C GLN A 267 0.94 -9.90 4.66
N GLY A 268 1.16 -9.82 3.35
CA GLY A 268 1.82 -8.69 2.72
C GLY A 268 0.87 -7.49 2.64
N LEU A 269 1.40 -6.34 2.21
CA LEU A 269 0.60 -5.14 1.95
C LEU A 269 0.83 -4.67 0.51
N ALA A 270 -0.25 -4.39 -0.21
CA ALA A 270 -0.22 -3.73 -1.50
C ALA A 270 -0.85 -2.33 -1.39
N ALA A 271 -0.22 -1.34 -2.01
CA ALA A 271 -0.78 -0.02 -2.19
C ALA A 271 -1.08 0.22 -3.66
N LEU A 272 -2.22 0.85 -3.94
CA LEU A 272 -2.62 1.33 -5.26
C LEU A 272 -3.01 2.79 -5.16
N VAL A 273 -2.53 3.58 -6.10
CA VAL A 273 -2.93 4.97 -6.25
C VAL A 273 -3.91 5.08 -7.41
N THR A 274 -5.02 5.79 -7.26
CA THR A 274 -6.08 5.86 -8.27
C THR A 274 -6.58 7.28 -8.54
N ARG A 275 -7.26 7.46 -9.69
CA ARG A 275 -7.89 8.72 -10.12
C ARG A 275 -9.25 8.79 -9.40
N GLY A 276 -9.23 9.06 -8.11
CA GLY A 276 -10.45 9.08 -7.28
C GLY A 276 -10.99 7.68 -6.96
N THR A 277 -12.10 7.64 -6.23
CA THR A 277 -12.75 6.45 -5.65
C THR A 277 -13.53 5.68 -6.72
N THR A 278 -12.83 5.21 -7.75
CA THR A 278 -13.34 4.23 -8.71
C THR A 278 -12.98 2.80 -8.31
N VAL A 279 -12.18 2.62 -7.26
CA VAL A 279 -11.92 1.30 -6.67
C VAL A 279 -13.20 0.85 -5.98
N ARG A 280 -13.78 -0.25 -6.47
CA ARG A 280 -14.92 -0.91 -5.81
C ARG A 280 -14.48 -1.29 -4.39
N LEU A 281 -15.00 -0.56 -3.40
CA LEU A 281 -14.94 -0.97 -1.99
C LEU A 281 -15.76 -2.24 -1.80
#